data_AF-A0A3D2N275-F1
#
_entry.id   AF-A0A3D2N275-F1
#
_cell.length_a   1.000
_cell.length_b   1.000
_cell.length_c   1.000
_cell.angle_alpha   90.00
_cell.angle_beta   90.00
_cell.angle_gamma   90.00
#
_symmetry.space_group_name_H-M   'P 1'
#
loop_
_entity.id
_entity.type
_entity.pdbx_description
1 polymer ?
#
loop_
_entity_poly.entity_id
_entity_poly.type
_entity_poly.pdbx_seq_one_letter_code
_entity_poly.pdbx_strand_id
1 'polypeptide(L)'
;MNDQLWNELNEMIGNSKFEIRQIVGDQAEGHKVVKELGLNESTTLAAVISCFSGLTIGKLIRILGQGNSESQSICEINNVVNGIPNTIRGTLIVATDIFGGMYAMNVEAFDAPAGQIFYFAPDTLDWEPLDMKYSQFLYWALNGDTDKFYDTMKWNGWEQYADMTKFDQGILIYPFLWSKEVKIETASKNIVPFVELINVNMEYRRKFFE
;
A
#
# COMPACT_ATOMS: atom_id res chain seq x y z
N MET A 1 -2.17 20.81 -9.82
CA MET A 1 -1.94 19.71 -10.80
C MET A 1 -2.16 20.22 -12.22
N ASN A 2 -1.38 19.78 -13.21
CA ASN A 2 -1.61 20.11 -14.62
C ASN A 2 -2.69 19.20 -15.25
N ASP A 3 -3.37 19.68 -16.29
CA ASP A 3 -4.49 18.94 -16.92
C ASP A 3 -4.04 17.61 -17.56
N GLN A 4 -2.78 17.52 -17.99
CA GLN A 4 -2.24 16.32 -18.62
C GLN A 4 -2.16 15.14 -17.63
N LEU A 5 -1.52 15.33 -16.47
CA LEU A 5 -1.38 14.29 -15.45
C LEU A 5 -2.73 13.81 -14.92
N TRP A 6 -3.69 14.73 -14.83
CA TRP A 6 -5.07 14.39 -14.46
C TRP A 6 -5.74 13.48 -15.48
N ASN A 7 -5.61 13.82 -16.77
CA ASN A 7 -6.18 13.02 -17.85
C ASN A 7 -5.54 11.64 -17.93
N GLU A 8 -4.20 11.56 -17.81
CA GLU A 8 -3.47 10.29 -17.76
C GLU A 8 -3.92 9.42 -16.57
N LEU A 9 -4.08 10.00 -15.39
CA LEU A 9 -4.52 9.28 -14.20
C LEU A 9 -5.96 8.77 -14.34
N ASN A 10 -6.87 9.60 -14.85
CA ASN A 10 -8.25 9.17 -15.12
C ASN A 10 -8.34 8.10 -16.18
N GLU A 11 -7.53 8.18 -17.24
CA GLU A 11 -7.48 7.16 -18.28
C GLU A 11 -6.96 5.84 -17.70
N MET A 12 -5.90 5.87 -16.89
CA MET A 12 -5.38 4.70 -16.19
C MET A 12 -6.45 4.04 -15.30
N ILE A 13 -7.15 4.83 -14.49
CA ILE A 13 -8.20 4.33 -13.59
C ILE A 13 -9.41 3.82 -14.37
N GLY A 14 -9.85 4.53 -15.41
CA GLY A 14 -11.00 4.17 -16.23
C GLY A 14 -10.80 2.91 -17.06
N ASN A 15 -9.56 2.58 -17.40
CA ASN A 15 -9.19 1.36 -18.14
C ASN A 15 -8.81 0.18 -17.22
N SER A 16 -8.98 0.32 -15.91
CA SER A 16 -8.66 -0.72 -14.93
C SER A 16 -9.41 -2.02 -15.20
N LYS A 17 -8.74 -3.17 -15.00
CA LYS A 17 -9.37 -4.49 -15.00
C LYS A 17 -10.16 -4.78 -13.73
N PHE A 18 -9.86 -4.05 -12.65
CA PHE A 18 -10.50 -4.18 -11.35
C PHE A 18 -11.45 -3.02 -11.09
N GLU A 19 -12.48 -3.27 -10.28
CA GLU A 19 -13.30 -2.21 -9.72
C GLU A 19 -12.45 -1.31 -8.82
N ILE A 20 -12.55 0.00 -9.01
CA ILE A 20 -11.80 0.99 -8.24
C ILE A 20 -12.77 1.78 -7.37
N ARG A 21 -12.65 1.63 -6.05
CA ARG A 21 -13.31 2.57 -5.13
C ARG A 21 -12.39 3.77 -4.93
N GLN A 22 -12.84 4.92 -5.39
CA GLN A 22 -12.13 6.18 -5.24
C GLN A 22 -12.66 6.91 -4.00
N ILE A 23 -11.76 7.31 -3.09
CA ILE A 23 -12.09 8.21 -1.99
C ILE A 23 -11.56 9.59 -2.39
N VAL A 24 -12.47 10.45 -2.81
CA VAL A 24 -12.15 11.78 -3.35
C VAL A 24 -11.45 12.62 -2.29
N GLY A 25 -10.34 13.25 -2.68
CA GLY A 25 -9.59 14.18 -1.85
C GLY A 25 -9.97 15.64 -2.08
N ASP A 26 -9.49 16.50 -1.19
CA ASP A 26 -9.47 17.96 -1.36
C ASP A 26 -8.12 18.39 -1.94
N GLN A 27 -8.12 19.00 -3.13
CA GLN A 27 -6.88 19.37 -3.81
C GLN A 27 -5.99 20.34 -3.03
N ALA A 28 -6.55 21.25 -2.24
CA ALA A 28 -5.75 22.18 -1.47
C ALA A 28 -5.01 21.45 -0.33
N GLU A 29 -5.68 20.52 0.34
CA GLU A 29 -5.05 19.66 1.35
C GLU A 29 -4.02 18.71 0.73
N GLY A 30 -4.34 18.08 -0.41
CA GLY A 30 -3.42 17.19 -1.11
C GLY A 30 -2.12 17.88 -1.54
N HIS A 31 -2.19 19.14 -2.03
CA HIS A 31 -0.97 19.92 -2.31
C HIS A 31 -0.13 20.21 -1.06
N LYS A 32 -0.76 20.40 0.12
CA LYS A 32 -0.01 20.56 1.37
C LYS A 32 0.74 19.29 1.72
N VAL A 33 0.11 18.12 1.58
CA VAL A 33 0.74 16.81 1.83
C VAL A 33 1.91 16.58 0.87
N VAL A 34 1.74 16.86 -0.42
CA VAL A 34 2.80 16.77 -1.43
C VAL A 34 4.00 17.65 -1.07
N LYS A 35 3.73 18.89 -0.63
CA LYS A 35 4.77 19.84 -0.19
C LYS A 35 5.46 19.40 1.09
N GLU A 36 4.72 18.89 2.08
CA GLU A 36 5.27 18.38 3.33
C GLU A 36 6.25 17.24 3.07
N LEU A 37 5.90 16.31 2.18
CA LEU A 37 6.76 15.20 1.76
C LEU A 37 7.90 15.62 0.81
N GLY A 38 7.96 16.89 0.38
CA GLY A 38 8.98 17.38 -0.56
C GLY A 38 8.92 16.71 -1.94
N LEU A 39 7.75 16.23 -2.35
CA LEU A 39 7.58 15.50 -3.62
C LEU A 39 7.53 16.46 -4.82
N ASN A 40 8.02 15.98 -5.96
CA ASN A 40 7.86 16.69 -7.23
C ASN A 40 6.38 16.60 -7.70
N GLU A 41 5.74 17.77 -7.82
CA GLU A 41 4.33 17.92 -8.23
C GLU A 41 4.03 17.36 -9.64
N SER A 42 5.05 17.17 -10.49
CA SER A 42 4.90 16.59 -11.83
C SER A 42 4.87 15.05 -11.84
N THR A 43 4.86 14.40 -10.67
CA THR A 43 4.89 12.93 -10.56
C THR A 43 3.49 12.34 -10.41
N THR A 44 3.31 11.09 -10.86
CA THR A 44 2.07 10.35 -10.66
C THR A 44 1.72 10.18 -9.19
N LEU A 45 2.71 10.03 -8.30
CA LEU A 45 2.48 9.96 -6.85
C LEU A 45 1.89 11.28 -6.32
N ALA A 46 2.47 12.41 -6.70
CA ALA A 46 1.94 13.71 -6.30
C ALA A 46 0.53 13.95 -6.85
N ALA A 47 0.25 13.51 -8.08
CA ALA A 47 -1.09 13.58 -8.66
C ALA A 47 -2.11 12.75 -7.88
N VAL A 48 -1.77 11.51 -7.51
CA VAL A 48 -2.64 10.64 -6.69
C VAL A 48 -2.93 11.29 -5.33
N ILE A 49 -1.88 11.73 -4.62
CA ILE A 49 -2.02 12.38 -3.30
C ILE A 49 -2.87 13.66 -3.41
N SER A 50 -2.71 14.41 -4.50
CA SER A 50 -3.44 15.68 -4.70
C SER A 50 -4.92 15.49 -5.04
N CYS A 51 -5.34 14.32 -5.53
CA CYS A 51 -6.71 14.10 -6.01
C CYS A 51 -7.53 13.16 -5.13
N PHE A 52 -6.86 12.26 -4.43
CA PHE A 52 -7.50 11.17 -3.72
C PHE A 52 -7.03 11.13 -2.28
N SER A 53 -7.98 10.95 -1.35
CA SER A 53 -7.66 10.56 0.01
C SER A 53 -7.18 9.11 0.08
N GLY A 54 -7.66 8.25 -0.83
CA GLY A 54 -7.17 6.90 -1.05
C GLY A 54 -7.88 6.20 -2.21
N LEU A 55 -7.29 5.12 -2.73
CA LEU A 55 -7.92 4.26 -3.74
C LEU A 55 -7.92 2.82 -3.25
N THR A 56 -9.03 2.12 -3.42
CA THR A 56 -9.07 0.65 -3.28
C THR A 56 -9.13 0.03 -4.67
N ILE A 57 -8.14 -0.82 -4.98
CA ILE A 57 -8.07 -1.54 -6.25
C ILE A 57 -8.55 -2.97 -6.05
N GLY A 58 -9.66 -3.31 -6.70
CA GLY A 58 -10.39 -4.56 -6.47
C GLY A 58 -10.83 -4.64 -5.01
N LYS A 59 -10.45 -5.72 -4.33
CA LYS A 59 -10.72 -5.90 -2.88
C LYS A 59 -9.44 -5.89 -2.04
N LEU A 60 -8.26 -5.81 -2.67
CA LEU A 60 -6.97 -6.18 -2.07
C LEU A 60 -6.09 -4.97 -1.77
N ILE A 61 -5.75 -4.16 -2.76
CA ILE A 61 -4.72 -3.12 -2.63
C ILE A 61 -5.37 -1.80 -2.22
N ARG A 62 -4.76 -1.09 -1.27
CA ARG A 62 -5.12 0.24 -0.79
C ARG A 62 -3.99 1.21 -1.16
N ILE A 63 -4.18 2.03 -2.19
CA ILE A 63 -3.24 3.09 -2.57
C ILE A 63 -3.43 4.29 -1.65
N LEU A 64 -2.36 4.73 -1.01
CA LEU A 64 -2.38 5.82 -0.05
C LEU A 64 -2.44 7.17 -0.77
N GLY A 65 -3.31 8.04 -0.28
CA GLY A 65 -3.44 9.42 -0.73
C GLY A 65 -3.31 10.40 0.44
N GLN A 66 -3.97 11.55 0.35
CA GLN A 66 -3.95 12.57 1.41
C GLN A 66 -4.70 12.17 2.68
N GLY A 67 -5.49 11.09 2.67
CA GLY A 67 -6.36 10.66 3.76
C GLY A 67 -7.54 11.59 4.04
N ASN A 68 -8.48 11.09 4.84
CA ASN A 68 -9.64 11.79 5.40
C ASN A 68 -10.33 10.88 6.44
N SER A 69 -11.57 11.17 6.85
CA SER A 69 -12.32 10.32 7.79
C SER A 69 -12.60 8.89 7.31
N GLU A 70 -12.46 8.60 6.01
CA GLU A 70 -12.68 7.27 5.41
C GLU A 70 -11.38 6.52 5.09
N SER A 71 -10.22 7.20 5.12
CA SER A 71 -8.94 6.62 4.70
C SER A 71 -7.77 7.19 5.49
N GLN A 72 -6.90 6.30 5.94
CA GLN A 72 -5.61 6.69 6.50
C GLN A 72 -4.75 7.36 5.42
N SER A 73 -4.15 8.49 5.78
CA SER A 73 -3.25 9.25 4.90
C SER A 73 -1.88 8.58 4.75
N ILE A 74 -1.20 8.93 3.66
CA ILE A 74 0.21 8.58 3.46
C ILE A 74 1.10 9.13 4.59
N CYS A 75 0.79 10.30 5.17
CA CYS A 75 1.57 10.87 6.27
C CYS A 75 1.40 10.10 7.58
N GLU A 76 0.16 9.69 7.90
CA GLU A 76 -0.15 8.95 9.12
C GLU A 76 0.51 7.57 9.13
N ILE A 77 0.35 6.79 8.06
CA ILE A 77 0.93 5.43 8.00
C ILE A 77 2.46 5.44 7.99
N ASN A 78 3.07 6.50 7.45
CA ASN A 78 4.52 6.68 7.45
C ASN A 78 5.04 7.41 8.70
N ASN A 79 4.18 7.83 9.62
CA ASN A 79 4.54 8.63 10.79
C ASN A 79 5.47 9.80 10.41
N VAL A 80 5.02 10.62 9.45
CA VAL A 80 5.84 11.71 8.90
C VAL A 80 6.07 12.79 9.95
N VAL A 81 7.33 13.17 10.15
CA VAL A 81 7.74 14.26 11.03
C VAL A 81 8.70 15.16 10.26
N ASN A 82 8.35 16.44 10.12
CA ASN A 82 9.12 17.42 9.34
C ASN A 82 9.45 16.95 7.91
N GLY A 83 8.47 16.29 7.25
CA GLY A 83 8.62 15.77 5.89
C GLY A 83 9.42 14.46 5.77
N ILE A 84 9.85 13.87 6.90
CA ILE A 84 10.63 12.63 6.92
C ILE A 84 9.72 11.46 7.35
N PRO A 85 9.53 10.42 6.53
CA PRO A 85 8.91 9.16 6.92
C PRO A 85 9.70 8.42 8.00
N ASN A 86 9.03 7.90 9.03
CA ASN A 86 9.67 7.24 10.17
C ASN A 86 9.18 5.80 10.45
N THR A 87 8.08 5.34 9.84
CA THR A 87 7.58 3.97 10.07
C THR A 87 8.62 2.92 9.67
N ILE A 88 9.18 3.05 8.47
CA ILE A 88 10.31 2.24 8.00
C ILE A 88 11.36 3.20 7.45
N ARG A 89 12.49 3.30 8.15
CA ARG A 89 13.55 4.26 7.83
C ARG A 89 14.03 4.09 6.38
N GLY A 90 14.16 5.22 5.66
CA GLY A 90 14.67 5.24 4.29
C GLY A 90 13.66 4.77 3.23
N THR A 91 12.38 4.63 3.60
CA THR A 91 11.30 4.28 2.66
C THR A 91 10.09 5.20 2.83
N LEU A 92 9.23 5.24 1.83
CA LEU A 92 7.90 5.83 1.89
C LEU A 92 6.87 4.77 1.50
N ILE A 93 6.06 4.30 2.45
CA ILE A 93 4.93 3.39 2.17
C ILE A 93 3.92 4.15 1.31
N VAL A 94 3.58 3.60 0.14
CA VAL A 94 2.69 4.22 -0.86
C VAL A 94 1.42 3.41 -1.09
N ALA A 95 1.40 2.14 -0.67
CA ALA A 95 0.19 1.31 -0.65
C ALA A 95 0.33 0.18 0.36
N THR A 96 -0.80 -0.43 0.71
CA THR A 96 -0.89 -1.65 1.53
C THR A 96 -1.82 -2.66 0.87
N ASP A 97 -1.73 -3.92 1.24
CA ASP A 97 -2.75 -4.93 0.92
C ASP A 97 -3.51 -5.38 2.17
N ILE A 98 -4.59 -6.14 1.99
CA ILE A 98 -5.39 -6.62 3.13
C ILE A 98 -4.72 -7.76 3.92
N PHE A 99 -3.61 -8.34 3.47
CA PHE A 99 -2.94 -9.49 4.11
C PHE A 99 -1.74 -9.08 4.97
N GLY A 100 -1.43 -7.78 5.03
CA GLY A 100 -0.33 -7.24 5.84
C GLY A 100 0.93 -6.91 5.04
N GLY A 101 0.87 -6.97 3.71
CA GLY A 101 1.94 -6.53 2.83
C GLY A 101 1.95 -5.01 2.64
N MET A 102 3.16 -4.46 2.43
CA MET A 102 3.37 -3.02 2.25
C MET A 102 4.13 -2.78 0.95
N TYR A 103 3.67 -1.83 0.16
CA TYR A 103 4.40 -1.32 -1.00
C TYR A 103 5.10 -0.03 -0.59
N ALA A 104 6.42 -0.02 -0.60
CA ALA A 104 7.21 1.13 -0.20
C ALA A 104 8.14 1.58 -1.32
N MET A 105 8.17 2.88 -1.56
CA MET A 105 9.15 3.52 -2.41
C MET A 105 10.48 3.62 -1.67
N ASN A 106 11.55 3.14 -2.29
CA ASN A 106 12.90 3.30 -1.80
C ASN A 106 13.32 4.78 -1.85
N VAL A 107 13.70 5.33 -0.71
CA VAL A 107 14.39 6.63 -0.63
C VAL A 107 15.89 6.38 -0.53
N GLU A 108 16.29 5.57 0.45
CA GLU A 108 17.68 5.21 0.73
C GLU A 108 17.85 3.91 1.55
N ALA A 109 16.77 3.14 1.76
CA ALA A 109 16.79 1.95 2.61
C ALA A 109 17.48 0.74 1.97
N PHE A 110 17.39 0.63 0.64
CA PHE A 110 17.89 -0.53 -0.11
C PHE A 110 19.01 -0.12 -1.05
N ASP A 111 19.91 -1.07 -1.36
CA ASP A 111 20.95 -0.93 -2.39
C ASP A 111 20.33 -1.00 -3.80
N ALA A 112 19.50 -0.01 -4.10
CA ALA A 112 18.75 0.14 -5.34
C ALA A 112 18.50 1.64 -5.61
N PRO A 113 18.21 2.03 -6.87
CA PRO A 113 17.90 3.42 -7.17
C PRO A 113 16.70 3.94 -6.36
N ALA A 114 16.76 5.22 -5.95
CA ALA A 114 15.63 5.90 -5.34
C ALA A 114 14.40 5.91 -6.28
N GLY A 115 13.21 5.78 -5.71
CA GLY A 115 11.95 5.74 -6.44
C GLY A 115 11.49 4.35 -6.89
N GLN A 116 12.31 3.30 -6.70
CA GLN A 116 11.92 1.91 -6.93
C GLN A 116 10.94 1.43 -5.85
N ILE A 117 9.93 0.66 -6.24
CA ILE A 117 8.96 0.07 -5.33
C ILE A 117 9.44 -1.30 -4.86
N PHE A 118 9.42 -1.49 -3.56
CA PHE A 118 9.63 -2.76 -2.89
C PHE A 118 8.31 -3.22 -2.25
N TYR A 119 8.09 -4.52 -2.25
CA TYR A 119 7.00 -5.16 -1.53
C TYR A 119 7.54 -5.84 -0.28
N PHE A 120 7.04 -5.45 0.88
CA PHE A 120 7.24 -6.22 2.10
C PHE A 120 6.26 -7.39 2.09
N ALA A 121 6.78 -8.60 1.91
CA ALA A 121 5.99 -9.82 1.84
C ALA A 121 5.70 -10.37 3.25
N PRO A 122 4.43 -10.43 3.69
CA PRO A 122 4.08 -10.82 5.07
C PRO A 122 4.29 -12.31 5.36
N ASP A 123 4.49 -13.14 4.33
CA ASP A 123 4.79 -14.56 4.41
C ASP A 123 6.29 -14.88 4.44
N THR A 124 7.15 -13.96 4.00
CA THR A 124 8.62 -14.12 4.11
C THR A 124 9.25 -13.19 5.14
N LEU A 125 8.53 -12.13 5.54
CA LEU A 125 9.01 -11.00 6.33
C LEU A 125 10.19 -10.28 5.68
N ASP A 126 10.27 -10.31 4.34
CA ASP A 126 11.36 -9.70 3.58
C ASP A 126 10.87 -8.64 2.60
N TRP A 127 11.80 -7.77 2.18
CA TRP A 127 11.56 -6.75 1.17
C TRP A 127 11.99 -7.24 -0.20
N GLU A 128 11.04 -7.36 -1.11
CA GLU A 128 11.25 -7.86 -2.47
C GLU A 128 11.18 -6.69 -3.47
N PRO A 129 12.20 -6.47 -4.33
CA PRO A 129 12.12 -5.46 -5.37
C PRO A 129 11.07 -5.87 -6.41
N LEU A 130 10.19 -4.94 -6.79
CA LEU A 130 9.22 -5.18 -7.87
C LEU A 130 9.74 -4.77 -9.25
N ASP A 131 10.96 -4.21 -9.33
CA ASP A 131 11.56 -3.64 -10.54
C ASP A 131 10.65 -2.60 -11.24
N MET A 132 9.90 -1.83 -10.44
CA MET A 132 8.95 -0.82 -10.88
C MET A 132 9.17 0.50 -10.16
N LYS A 133 9.01 1.62 -10.88
CA LYS A 133 8.72 2.91 -10.27
C LYS A 133 7.22 3.05 -9.99
N TYR A 134 6.83 4.06 -9.21
CA TYR A 134 5.44 4.25 -8.77
C TYR A 134 4.38 4.22 -9.88
N SER A 135 4.61 4.89 -11.03
CA SER A 135 3.64 4.89 -12.13
C SER A 135 3.45 3.50 -12.75
N GLN A 136 4.52 2.72 -12.84
CA GLN A 136 4.49 1.33 -13.32
C GLN A 136 3.80 0.42 -12.30
N PHE A 137 4.08 0.62 -11.01
CA PHE A 137 3.38 -0.07 -9.92
C PHE A 137 1.88 0.23 -9.94
N LEU A 138 1.47 1.49 -10.08
CA LEU A 138 0.06 1.85 -10.17
C LEU A 138 -0.60 1.20 -11.38
N TYR A 139 0.06 1.22 -12.55
CA TYR A 139 -0.43 0.53 -13.74
C TYR A 139 -0.58 -0.98 -13.51
N TRP A 140 0.42 -1.63 -12.89
CA TRP A 140 0.37 -3.04 -12.51
C TRP A 140 -0.75 -3.33 -11.52
N ALA A 141 -0.98 -2.48 -10.52
CA ALA A 141 -2.06 -2.70 -9.57
C ALA A 141 -3.43 -2.65 -10.27
N LEU A 142 -3.61 -1.76 -11.24
CA LEU A 142 -4.85 -1.59 -12.00
C LEU A 142 -5.08 -2.67 -13.08
N ASN A 143 -4.02 -3.28 -13.62
CA ASN A 143 -4.10 -4.10 -14.84
C ASN A 143 -3.32 -5.42 -14.81
N GLY A 144 -2.48 -5.62 -13.82
CA GLY A 144 -1.61 -6.78 -13.65
C GLY A 144 -2.37 -8.01 -13.18
N ASP A 145 -1.64 -9.12 -13.05
CA ASP A 145 -2.16 -10.38 -12.53
C ASP A 145 -2.00 -10.41 -11.01
N THR A 146 -2.80 -9.60 -10.31
CA THR A 146 -2.81 -9.58 -8.84
C THR A 146 -3.33 -10.89 -8.27
N ASP A 147 -4.14 -11.63 -9.04
CA ASP A 147 -4.66 -12.91 -8.59
C ASP A 147 -3.54 -13.92 -8.40
N LYS A 148 -2.62 -14.01 -9.36
CA LYS A 148 -1.40 -14.81 -9.23
C LYS A 148 -0.48 -14.29 -8.13
N PHE A 149 -0.36 -12.97 -7.98
CA PHE A 149 0.51 -12.36 -6.96
C PHE A 149 0.09 -12.76 -5.53
N TYR A 150 -1.21 -12.89 -5.28
CA TYR A 150 -1.75 -13.22 -3.94
C TYR A 150 -2.27 -14.65 -3.79
N ASP A 151 -1.99 -15.54 -4.75
CA ASP A 151 -2.61 -16.87 -4.81
C ASP A 151 -2.37 -17.71 -3.53
N THR A 152 -1.18 -17.60 -2.94
CA THR A 152 -0.81 -18.31 -1.71
C THR A 152 -1.47 -17.77 -0.44
N MET A 153 -2.05 -16.57 -0.50
CA MET A 153 -2.65 -15.88 0.65
C MET A 153 -4.18 -15.94 0.65
N LYS A 154 -4.79 -16.45 -0.43
CA LYS A 154 -6.24 -16.60 -0.57
C LYS A 154 -6.71 -17.96 -0.03
N TRP A 155 -7.81 -17.94 0.71
CA TRP A 155 -8.53 -19.13 1.18
C TRP A 155 -9.97 -19.10 0.67
N ASN A 156 -10.70 -20.21 0.78
CA ASN A 156 -12.12 -20.22 0.44
C ASN A 156 -12.93 -19.19 1.25
N GLY A 157 -13.51 -18.20 0.56
CA GLY A 157 -14.30 -17.14 1.18
C GLY A 157 -13.50 -15.92 1.65
N TRP A 158 -12.24 -15.77 1.21
CA TRP A 158 -11.42 -14.58 1.50
C TRP A 158 -12.10 -13.27 1.07
N GLU A 159 -12.91 -13.31 0.01
CA GLU A 159 -13.63 -12.15 -0.53
C GLU A 159 -14.58 -11.54 0.51
N GLN A 160 -15.20 -12.36 1.37
CA GLN A 160 -16.11 -11.88 2.42
C GLN A 160 -15.36 -11.06 3.46
N TYR A 161 -14.16 -11.49 3.84
CA TYR A 161 -13.31 -10.72 4.73
C TYR A 161 -12.80 -9.46 4.05
N ALA A 162 -12.44 -9.54 2.77
CA ALA A 162 -12.01 -8.39 2.00
C ALA A 162 -13.09 -7.29 1.93
N ASP A 163 -14.36 -7.68 1.74
CA ASP A 163 -15.51 -6.77 1.73
C ASP A 163 -15.77 -6.10 3.08
N MET A 164 -15.46 -6.79 4.18
CA MET A 164 -15.58 -6.24 5.53
C MET A 164 -14.38 -5.38 5.95
N THR A 165 -13.24 -5.48 5.25
CA THR A 165 -11.99 -4.84 5.63
C THR A 165 -11.95 -3.39 5.15
N LYS A 166 -11.93 -2.46 6.11
CA LYS A 166 -11.83 -1.01 5.83
C LYS A 166 -10.44 -0.62 5.32
N PHE A 167 -10.32 0.62 4.88
CA PHE A 167 -9.10 1.13 4.25
C PHE A 167 -7.87 1.09 5.17
N ASP A 168 -8.06 1.37 6.46
CA ASP A 168 -7.03 1.41 7.51
C ASP A 168 -6.88 0.06 8.25
N GLN A 169 -7.44 -1.03 7.70
CA GLN A 169 -7.45 -2.35 8.30
C GLN A 169 -6.78 -3.39 7.41
N GLY A 170 -6.39 -4.49 8.04
CA GLY A 170 -5.96 -5.69 7.34
C GLY A 170 -6.42 -6.95 8.09
N ILE A 171 -6.12 -8.10 7.53
CA ILE A 171 -6.55 -9.41 8.01
C ILE A 171 -5.36 -10.08 8.67
N LEU A 172 -5.40 -10.12 10.00
CA LEU A 172 -4.47 -10.91 10.79
C LEU A 172 -4.80 -12.40 10.64
N ILE A 173 -3.82 -13.17 10.16
CA ILE A 173 -3.92 -14.63 10.01
C ILE A 173 -3.07 -15.29 11.10
N TYR A 174 -3.64 -16.24 11.84
CA TYR A 174 -2.93 -17.00 12.88
C TYR A 174 -3.15 -18.52 12.76
N PRO A 175 -2.10 -19.38 12.77
CA PRO A 175 -0.67 -19.04 12.79
C PRO A 175 -0.26 -18.08 11.67
N PHE A 176 0.76 -17.25 11.91
CA PHE A 176 1.17 -16.17 10.99
C PHE A 176 1.55 -16.70 9.60
N LEU A 177 1.41 -15.88 8.56
CA LEU A 177 1.72 -16.25 7.17
C LEU A 177 3.14 -16.79 6.98
N TRP A 178 4.12 -16.23 7.72
CA TRP A 178 5.51 -16.69 7.70
C TRP A 178 5.78 -17.94 8.55
N SER A 179 4.80 -18.42 9.30
CA SER A 179 4.94 -19.63 10.11
C SER A 179 4.81 -20.88 9.25
N LYS A 180 5.70 -21.85 9.45
CA LYS A 180 5.60 -23.19 8.82
C LYS A 180 4.36 -23.97 9.26
N GLU A 181 3.71 -23.55 10.34
CA GLU A 181 2.50 -24.19 10.85
C GLU A 181 1.21 -23.67 10.19
N VAL A 182 1.30 -22.59 9.42
CA VAL A 182 0.12 -21.99 8.81
C VAL A 182 -0.52 -22.94 7.79
N LYS A 183 -1.83 -23.10 7.92
CA LYS A 183 -2.68 -23.71 6.91
C LYS A 183 -3.77 -22.69 6.60
N ILE A 184 -3.60 -21.97 5.49
CA ILE A 184 -4.39 -20.76 5.18
C ILE A 184 -5.90 -21.01 5.26
N GLU A 185 -6.38 -22.17 4.81
CA GLU A 185 -7.78 -22.58 4.88
C GLU A 185 -8.34 -22.62 6.31
N THR A 186 -7.57 -23.15 7.27
CA THR A 186 -8.04 -23.40 8.65
C THR A 186 -7.52 -22.41 9.68
N ALA A 187 -6.60 -21.52 9.29
CA ALA A 187 -6.06 -20.50 10.17
C ALA A 187 -7.17 -19.58 10.72
N SER A 188 -6.96 -18.98 11.88
CA SER A 188 -7.83 -17.91 12.40
C SER A 188 -7.63 -16.65 11.56
N LYS A 189 -8.70 -15.90 11.28
CA LYS A 189 -8.68 -14.61 10.57
C LYS A 189 -9.40 -13.56 11.40
N ASN A 190 -8.74 -12.45 11.67
CA ASN A 190 -9.32 -11.30 12.37
C ASN A 190 -9.02 -10.02 11.60
N ILE A 191 -10.02 -9.17 11.42
CA ILE A 191 -9.82 -7.84 10.84
C ILE A 191 -9.33 -6.93 11.96
N VAL A 192 -8.14 -6.35 11.78
CA VAL A 192 -7.44 -5.51 12.76
C VAL A 192 -6.99 -4.20 12.10
N PRO A 193 -6.72 -3.14 12.87
CA PRO A 193 -6.01 -1.97 12.35
C PRO A 193 -4.72 -2.38 11.64
N PHE A 194 -4.46 -1.83 10.46
CA PHE A 194 -3.30 -2.23 9.64
C PHE A 194 -1.97 -1.99 10.35
N VAL A 195 -1.90 -0.95 11.19
CA VAL A 195 -0.73 -0.66 12.03
C VAL A 195 -0.37 -1.81 12.97
N GLU A 196 -1.33 -2.62 13.42
CA GLU A 196 -1.04 -3.83 14.22
C GLU A 196 -0.27 -4.87 13.40
N LEU A 197 -0.61 -5.03 12.12
CA LEU A 197 0.12 -5.92 11.20
C LEU A 197 1.54 -5.43 10.96
N ILE A 198 1.72 -4.11 10.76
CA ILE A 198 3.05 -3.51 10.62
C ILE A 198 3.89 -3.81 11.87
N ASN A 199 3.35 -3.52 13.05
CA ASN A 199 4.07 -3.69 14.31
C ASN A 199 4.49 -5.15 14.54
N VAL A 200 3.57 -6.10 14.35
CA VAL A 200 3.85 -7.52 14.55
C VAL A 200 4.87 -8.02 13.51
N ASN A 201 4.66 -7.73 12.22
CA ASN A 201 5.56 -8.20 11.18
C ASN A 201 6.97 -7.62 11.33
N MET A 202 7.10 -6.34 11.66
CA MET A 202 8.40 -5.70 11.89
C MET A 202 9.09 -6.20 13.16
N GLU A 203 8.33 -6.51 14.21
CA GLU A 203 8.89 -7.13 15.42
C GLU A 203 9.52 -8.48 15.10
N TYR A 204 8.82 -9.35 14.36
CA TYR A 204 9.32 -10.66 13.98
C TYR A 204 10.44 -10.60 12.95
N ARG A 205 10.36 -9.68 11.98
CA ARG A 205 11.45 -9.41 11.05
C ARG A 205 12.75 -9.15 11.82
N ARG A 206 12.71 -8.22 12.78
CA ARG A 206 13.88 -7.91 13.62
C ARG A 206 14.36 -9.14 14.37
N LYS A 207 13.48 -9.96 14.94
CA LYS A 207 13.87 -11.19 15.66
C LYS A 207 14.55 -12.24 14.77
N PHE A 208 14.22 -12.30 13.48
CA PHE A 208 14.72 -13.32 12.57
C PHE A 208 15.92 -12.87 11.71
N PHE A 209 16.06 -11.57 11.47
CA PHE A 209 17.03 -11.05 10.48
C PHE A 209 17.97 -9.95 11.00
N GLU A 210 17.82 -9.49 12.26
CA GLU A 210 18.68 -8.49 12.90
C GLU A 210 19.26 -9.01 14.23
#